data_AF-A0A6N9HQ00-F1
#
_entry.id   AF-A0A6N9HQ00-F1
#
_cell.length_a   1.000
_cell.length_b   1.000
_cell.length_c   1.000
_cell.angle_alpha   90.00
_cell.angle_beta   90.00
_cell.angle_gamma   90.00
#
_symmetry.space_group_name_H-M   'P 1'
#
loop_
_entity.id
_entity.type
_entity.pdbx_description
1 polymer ?
#
loop_
_entity_poly.entity_id
_entity_poly.type
_entity_poly.pdbx_seq_one_letter_code
_entity_poly.pdbx_strand_id
1 'polypeptide(L)'
;MIELEEMRQLFCRAYSGLRARVVATAENWIGDGGEFLPFPWMEELRSLVEDRLESGDYEQADALFLVVEKLLATGDEEVQTVVATGFLEGLQHQRRIAPELWRPLLGPLAHSHCTAMDNFHGITR
;
A
#
# COMPACT_ATOMS: atom_id res chain seq x y z
N MET A 1 18.08 -1.48 7.04
CA MET A 1 16.99 -2.29 6.48
C MET A 1 15.76 -1.93 7.28
N ILE A 2 14.68 -1.54 6.61
CA ILE A 2 13.47 -1.05 7.29
C ILE A 2 12.63 -2.27 7.71
N GLU A 3 12.23 -2.30 8.97
CA GLU A 3 11.38 -3.35 9.55
C GLU A 3 9.91 -2.89 9.63
N LEU A 4 8.99 -3.80 9.96
CA LEU A 4 7.54 -3.55 9.98
C LEU A 4 7.11 -2.35 10.86
N GLU A 5 7.74 -2.17 12.02
CA GLU A 5 7.39 -1.05 12.91
C GLU A 5 7.71 0.30 12.25
N GLU A 6 8.91 0.43 11.66
CA GLU A 6 9.31 1.64 10.96
C GLU A 6 8.45 1.86 9.70
N MET A 7 8.10 0.79 8.97
CA MET A 7 7.15 0.84 7.86
C MET A 7 5.81 1.48 8.28
N ARG A 8 5.20 1.02 9.38
CA ARG A 8 3.93 1.58 9.89
C ARG A 8 4.04 3.07 10.17
N GLN A 9 5.14 3.49 10.81
CA GLN A 9 5.39 4.88 11.13
C GLN A 9 5.57 5.75 9.87
N LEU A 10 6.29 5.25 8.86
CA LEU A 10 6.50 5.96 7.59
C LEU A 10 5.16 6.22 6.88
N PHE A 11 4.31 5.18 6.76
CA PHE A 11 3.00 5.33 6.15
C PHE A 11 2.08 6.28 6.94
N CYS A 12 2.03 6.18 8.26
CA CYS A 12 1.20 7.07 9.08
C CYS A 12 1.65 8.54 9.03
N ARG A 13 2.94 8.80 8.76
CA ARG A 13 3.47 10.17 8.56
C ARG A 13 3.19 10.68 7.15
N ALA A 14 3.29 9.83 6.14
CA ALA A 14 3.09 10.21 4.74
C ALA A 14 1.62 10.38 4.36
N TYR A 15 0.73 9.61 4.99
CA TYR A 15 -0.68 9.57 4.63
C TYR A 15 -1.57 9.86 5.84
N SER A 16 -2.03 11.12 5.93
CA SER A 16 -2.90 11.55 7.02
C SER A 16 -4.20 10.76 7.03
N GLY A 17 -4.84 10.64 8.19
CA GLY A 17 -6.04 9.83 8.36
C GLY A 17 -5.78 8.33 8.53
N LEU A 18 -4.67 7.79 8.00
CA LEU A 18 -4.34 6.38 8.15
C LEU A 18 -4.26 5.97 9.62
N ARG A 19 -3.57 6.76 10.45
CA ARG A 19 -3.45 6.48 11.88
C ARG A 19 -4.81 6.39 12.58
N ALA A 20 -5.73 7.31 12.25
CA ALA A 20 -7.07 7.31 12.85
C ALA A 20 -7.86 6.08 12.40
N ARG A 21 -7.75 5.73 11.11
CA ARG A 21 -8.40 4.55 10.52
C ARG A 21 -7.93 3.26 11.17
N VAL A 22 -6.62 3.02 11.23
CA VAL A 22 -6.09 1.78 11.81
C VAL A 22 -6.38 1.68 13.31
N VAL A 23 -6.42 2.79 14.05
CA VAL A 23 -6.88 2.75 15.45
C VAL A 23 -8.35 2.35 15.55
N ALA A 24 -9.20 2.88 14.68
CA ALA A 24 -10.62 2.55 14.66
C ALA A 24 -10.90 1.10 14.23
N THR A 25 -10.01 0.50 13.43
CA THR A 25 -10.14 -0.88 12.92
C THR A 25 -9.16 -1.86 13.55
N ALA A 26 -8.69 -1.57 14.77
CA ALA A 26 -7.69 -2.39 15.48
C ALA A 26 -8.08 -3.88 15.58
N GLU A 27 -9.37 -4.19 15.69
CA GLU A 27 -9.91 -5.55 15.72
C GLU A 27 -9.68 -6.35 14.43
N ASN A 28 -9.37 -5.68 13.31
CA ASN A 28 -9.18 -6.34 12.02
C ASN A 28 -7.71 -6.72 11.75
N TRP A 29 -6.76 -6.08 12.42
CA TRP A 29 -5.32 -6.24 12.12
C TRP A 29 -4.46 -6.54 13.35
N ILE A 30 -5.05 -6.59 14.54
CA ILE A 30 -4.43 -7.16 15.73
C ILE A 30 -4.99 -8.58 15.89
N GLY A 31 -4.12 -9.58 15.87
CA GLY A 31 -4.51 -10.97 16.07
C GLY A 31 -4.93 -11.26 17.51
N ASP A 32 -5.50 -12.45 17.74
CA ASP A 32 -6.03 -12.85 19.05
C ASP A 32 -4.97 -12.83 20.17
N GLY A 33 -3.69 -12.99 19.82
CA GLY A 33 -2.55 -12.92 20.73
C GLY A 33 -1.97 -11.52 20.91
N GLY A 34 -2.57 -10.49 20.31
CA GLY A 34 -2.06 -9.12 20.28
C GLY A 34 -0.96 -8.89 19.24
N GLU A 35 -0.69 -9.88 18.38
CA GLU A 35 0.30 -9.76 17.31
C GLU A 35 -0.19 -8.83 16.19
N PHE A 36 0.78 -8.22 15.51
CA PHE A 36 0.50 -7.39 14.35
C PHE A 36 0.26 -8.27 13.12
N LEU A 37 -0.85 -8.04 12.41
CA LEU A 37 -1.16 -8.67 11.13
C LEU A 37 -0.90 -7.68 9.98
N PRO A 38 0.20 -7.83 9.22
CA PRO A 38 0.60 -6.82 8.23
C PRO A 38 -0.36 -6.68 7.06
N PHE A 39 -0.92 -7.79 6.57
CA PHE A 39 -1.80 -7.80 5.40
C PHE A 39 -3.15 -7.10 5.67
N PRO A 40 -3.90 -7.42 6.75
CA PRO A 40 -5.09 -6.65 7.10
C PRO A 40 -4.81 -5.16 7.37
N TRP A 41 -3.62 -4.83 7.88
CA TRP A 41 -3.24 -3.42 8.03
C TRP A 41 -3.03 -2.71 6.68
N MET A 42 -2.43 -3.39 5.70
CA MET A 42 -2.29 -2.84 4.34
C MET A 42 -3.64 -2.64 3.64
N GLU A 43 -4.62 -3.48 3.93
CA GLU A 43 -6.00 -3.29 3.44
C GLU A 43 -6.58 -1.94 3.88
N GLU A 44 -6.34 -1.52 5.13
CA GLU A 44 -6.80 -0.21 5.61
C GLU A 44 -6.11 0.96 4.89
N LEU A 45 -4.82 0.82 4.61
CA LEU A 45 -4.09 1.79 3.79
C LEU A 45 -4.66 1.83 2.37
N ARG A 46 -4.83 0.68 1.72
CA ARG A 46 -5.38 0.59 0.37
C ARG A 46 -6.77 1.20 0.29
N SER A 47 -7.66 0.84 1.21
CA SER A 47 -9.03 1.33 1.23
C SER A 47 -9.08 2.86 1.39
N LEU A 48 -8.22 3.44 2.26
CA LEU A 48 -8.12 4.89 2.40
C LEU A 48 -7.59 5.57 1.15
N VAL A 49 -6.63 4.96 0.46
CA VAL A 49 -6.11 5.46 -0.81
C VAL A 49 -7.20 5.44 -1.87
N GLU A 50 -7.94 4.35 -2.00
CA GLU A 50 -9.08 4.24 -2.91
C GLU A 50 -10.14 5.31 -2.65
N ASP A 51 -10.54 5.50 -1.39
CA ASP A 51 -11.52 6.52 -0.99
C ASP A 51 -11.09 7.92 -1.45
N ARG A 52 -9.82 8.26 -1.26
CA ARG A 52 -9.30 9.59 -1.60
C ARG A 52 -9.14 9.79 -3.09
N LEU A 53 -8.57 8.82 -3.80
CA LEU A 53 -8.43 8.89 -5.25
C LEU A 53 -9.78 8.97 -5.95
N GLU A 54 -10.80 8.23 -5.46
CA GLU A 54 -12.16 8.32 -5.97
C GLU A 54 -12.79 9.71 -5.75
N SER A 55 -12.49 10.35 -4.63
CA SER A 55 -12.95 11.72 -4.32
C SER A 55 -12.16 12.84 -5.01
N GLY A 56 -11.09 12.49 -5.74
CA GLY A 56 -10.19 13.46 -6.37
C GLY A 56 -9.19 14.14 -5.42
N ASP A 57 -8.97 13.57 -4.22
CA ASP A 57 -7.97 14.03 -3.26
C ASP A 57 -6.63 13.33 -3.50
N TYR A 58 -5.71 14.07 -4.13
CA TYR A 58 -4.36 13.59 -4.47
C TYR A 58 -3.26 14.20 -3.60
N GLU A 59 -3.58 15.07 -2.62
CA GLU A 59 -2.60 15.94 -1.94
C GLU A 59 -1.42 15.17 -1.34
N GLN A 60 -1.67 13.96 -0.85
CA GLN A 60 -0.68 13.11 -0.18
C GLN A 60 -0.28 11.86 -0.97
N ALA A 61 -0.79 11.72 -2.20
CA ALA A 61 -0.58 10.52 -2.99
C ALA A 61 0.90 10.37 -3.39
N ASP A 62 1.54 11.45 -3.86
CA ASP A 62 2.97 11.43 -4.20
C ASP A 62 3.84 11.02 -3.00
N ALA A 63 3.59 11.61 -1.82
CA ALA A 63 4.33 11.29 -0.61
C ALA A 63 4.18 9.82 -0.20
N LEU A 64 2.97 9.27 -0.34
CA LEU A 64 2.71 7.86 -0.08
C LEU A 64 3.48 6.96 -1.06
N PHE A 65 3.38 7.20 -2.36
CA PHE A 65 4.03 6.32 -3.35
C PHE A 65 5.56 6.44 -3.33
N LEU A 66 6.12 7.57 -2.89
CA LEU A 66 7.55 7.68 -2.56
C LEU A 66 7.94 6.78 -1.37
N VAL A 67 7.09 6.66 -0.35
CA VAL A 67 7.32 5.72 0.77
C VAL A 67 7.24 4.29 0.28
N VAL A 68 6.25 3.94 -0.55
CA VAL A 68 6.14 2.61 -1.17
C VAL A 68 7.42 2.23 -1.90
N GLU A 69 7.90 3.12 -2.78
CA GLU A 69 9.14 2.89 -3.55
C GLU A 69 10.35 2.71 -2.63
N LYS A 70 10.46 3.53 -1.57
CA LYS A 70 11.53 3.41 -0.57
C LYS A 70 11.49 2.06 0.15
N LEU A 71 10.30 1.59 0.52
CA LEU A 71 10.13 0.32 1.24
C LEU A 71 10.47 -0.88 0.35
N LEU A 72 10.13 -0.85 -0.93
CA LEU A 72 10.57 -1.86 -1.89
C LEU A 72 12.09 -1.90 -2.07
N ALA A 73 12.75 -0.75 -2.02
CA ALA A 73 14.20 -0.66 -2.19
C ALA A 73 15.01 -1.02 -0.93
N THR A 74 14.48 -0.74 0.26
CA THR A 74 15.28 -0.72 1.51
C THR A 74 14.65 -1.47 2.69
N GLY A 75 13.42 -1.94 2.55
CA GLY A 75 12.76 -2.84 3.51
C GLY A 75 13.46 -4.18 3.62
N ASP A 76 13.25 -4.88 4.74
CA ASP A 76 13.56 -6.31 4.80
C ASP A 76 12.63 -7.12 3.88
N GLU A 77 12.90 -8.42 3.78
CA GLU A 77 12.12 -9.33 2.93
C GLU A 77 10.63 -9.32 3.28
N GLU A 78 10.30 -9.20 4.57
CA GLU A 78 8.91 -9.17 5.05
C GLU A 78 8.21 -7.87 4.64
N VAL A 79 8.83 -6.71 4.86
CA VAL A 79 8.32 -5.39 4.45
C VAL A 79 8.14 -5.33 2.94
N GLN A 80 9.13 -5.77 2.17
CA GLN A 80 9.05 -5.81 0.72
C GLN A 80 7.87 -6.68 0.27
N THR A 81 7.71 -7.86 0.86
CA THR A 81 6.60 -8.78 0.59
C THR A 81 5.26 -8.12 0.91
N VAL A 82 5.09 -7.56 2.10
CA VAL A 82 3.84 -6.94 2.56
C VAL A 82 3.45 -5.74 1.69
N VAL A 83 4.40 -4.91 1.28
CA VAL A 83 4.14 -3.76 0.40
C VAL A 83 3.79 -4.21 -1.01
N ALA A 84 4.55 -5.15 -1.58
CA ALA A 84 4.31 -5.64 -2.94
C ALA A 84 2.97 -6.39 -3.05
N THR A 85 2.73 -7.35 -2.17
CA THR A 85 1.57 -8.25 -2.25
C THR A 85 0.35 -7.70 -1.52
N GLY A 86 0.54 -7.06 -0.36
CA GLY A 86 -0.56 -6.53 0.45
C GLY A 86 -1.11 -5.21 -0.07
N PHE A 87 -0.24 -4.32 -0.56
CA PHE A 87 -0.66 -3.00 -1.05
C PHE A 87 -0.73 -2.92 -2.58
N LEU A 88 0.37 -3.16 -3.31
CA LEU A 88 0.40 -2.94 -4.76
C LEU A 88 -0.50 -3.89 -5.53
N GLU A 89 -0.41 -5.20 -5.27
CA GLU A 89 -1.32 -6.17 -5.89
C GLU A 89 -2.77 -5.93 -5.47
N GLY A 90 -3.00 -5.52 -4.22
CA GLY A 90 -4.31 -5.08 -3.76
C GLY A 90 -4.88 -3.95 -4.62
N LEU A 91 -4.08 -2.92 -4.90
CA LEU A 91 -4.44 -1.77 -5.73
C LEU A 91 -4.58 -2.12 -7.23
N GLN A 92 -3.85 -3.15 -7.68
CA GLN A 92 -3.91 -3.65 -9.05
C GLN A 92 -5.16 -4.50 -9.32
N HIS A 93 -5.62 -5.26 -8.33
CA HIS A 93 -6.73 -6.21 -8.45
C HIS A 93 -8.10 -5.64 -8.05
N GLN A 94 -8.15 -4.52 -7.32
CA GLN A 94 -9.40 -3.81 -7.05
C GLN A 94 -10.06 -3.31 -8.35
N ARG A 95 -11.37 -3.04 -8.29
CA ARG A 95 -12.19 -2.60 -9.45
C ARG A 95 -12.88 -1.26 -9.25
N ARG A 96 -12.62 -0.60 -8.13
CA ARG A 96 -13.26 0.64 -7.70
C ARG A 96 -12.65 1.86 -8.39
N ILE A 97 -11.32 1.95 -8.42
CA ILE A 97 -10.60 3.08 -9.02
C ILE A 97 -9.91 2.68 -10.33
N ALA A 98 -9.97 3.58 -11.30
CA ALA A 98 -9.36 3.37 -12.61
C ALA A 98 -7.82 3.41 -12.51
N PRO A 99 -7.09 2.51 -13.21
CA PRO A 99 -5.62 2.43 -13.15
C PRO A 99 -4.90 3.74 -13.45
N GLU A 100 -5.47 4.58 -14.31
CA GLU A 100 -4.93 5.85 -14.75
C GLU A 100 -4.81 6.86 -13.60
N LEU A 101 -5.56 6.66 -12.51
CA LEU A 101 -5.55 7.53 -11.34
C LEU A 101 -4.37 7.25 -10.39
N TRP A 102 -3.76 6.06 -10.45
CA TRP A 102 -2.70 5.69 -9.50
C TRP A 102 -1.42 5.16 -10.15
N ARG A 103 -1.50 4.53 -11.32
CA ARG A 103 -0.31 4.02 -12.02
C ARG A 103 0.75 5.08 -12.32
N PRO A 104 0.41 6.32 -12.72
CA PRO A 104 1.41 7.36 -12.95
C PRO A 104 2.18 7.78 -11.69
N LEU A 105 1.66 7.48 -10.49
CA LEU A 105 2.26 7.84 -9.21
C LEU A 105 3.31 6.81 -8.76
N LEU A 106 3.37 5.64 -9.39
CA LEU A 106 4.28 4.58 -9.01
C LEU A 106 5.73 4.96 -9.31
N GLY A 107 6.62 4.65 -8.36
CA GLY A 107 8.05 4.62 -8.61
C GLY A 107 8.46 3.43 -9.50
N PRO A 108 9.72 3.39 -9.97
CA PRO A 108 10.21 2.37 -10.90
C PRO A 108 10.05 0.92 -10.42
N LEU A 109 10.35 0.62 -9.14
CA LEU A 109 10.23 -0.72 -8.58
C LEU A 109 8.77 -1.13 -8.47
N ALA A 110 7.93 -0.25 -7.93
CA ALA A 110 6.49 -0.49 -7.83
C ALA A 110 5.85 -0.70 -9.22
N HIS A 111 6.25 0.10 -10.21
CA HIS A 111 5.80 -0.06 -11.58
C HIS A 111 6.29 -1.39 -12.17
N SER A 112 7.56 -1.76 -11.96
CA SER A 112 8.10 -3.03 -12.45
C SER A 112 7.37 -4.23 -11.86
N HIS A 113 7.02 -4.19 -10.57
CA HIS A 113 6.23 -5.22 -9.89
C HIS A 113 4.85 -5.39 -10.55
N CYS A 114 4.10 -4.29 -10.69
CA CYS A 114 2.79 -4.32 -11.32
C CYS A 114 2.83 -4.86 -12.76
N THR A 115 3.83 -4.45 -13.55
CA THR A 115 4.03 -4.98 -14.91
C THR A 115 4.33 -6.48 -14.90
N ALA A 116 5.17 -6.95 -13.98
CA ALA A 116 5.47 -8.37 -13.86
C ALA A 116 4.22 -9.19 -13.50
N MET A 117 3.37 -8.66 -12.60
CA MET A 117 2.10 -9.28 -12.23
C MET A 117 1.08 -9.30 -13.38
N ASP A 118 0.94 -8.20 -14.13
CA ASP A 118 0.09 -8.17 -15.33
C ASP A 118 0.55 -9.26 -16.33
N ASN A 119 1.87 -9.36 -16.59
CA ASN A 119 2.44 -10.38 -17.48
C ASN A 119 2.20 -11.81 -16.98
N PHE A 120 2.37 -12.05 -15.67
CA PHE A 120 2.13 -13.35 -15.06
C PHE A 120 0.68 -13.80 -15.24
N HIS A 121 -0.28 -12.87 -15.15
CA HIS A 121 -1.70 -13.13 -15.34
C HIS A 121 -2.15 -13.05 -16.81
N GLY A 122 -1.24 -12.80 -17.75
CA GLY A 122 -1.56 -12.66 -19.19
C GLY A 122 -2.42 -11.44 -19.51
N ILE A 123 -2.37 -10.39 -18.68
CA ILE A 123 -3.08 -9.13 -18.88
C ILE A 123 -2.22 -8.23 -19.78
N THR A 124 -2.69 -7.99 -21.00
CA THR A 124 -2.15 -6.95 -21.89
C THR A 124 -3.03 -5.71 -21.81
N ARG A 125 -2.53 -4.63 -21.20
CA ARG A 125 -3.19 -3.31 -21.13
C ARG A 125 -2.60 -2.35 -22.16
#